data_AF-X0ZNI5-F1
#
_entry.id   AF-X0ZNI5-F1
#
_cell.length_a   1.000
_cell.length_b   1.000
_cell.length_c   1.000
_cell.angle_alpha   90.00
_cell.angle_beta   90.00
_cell.angle_gamma   90.00
#
_symmetry.space_group_name_H-M   'P 1'
#
loop_
_entity.id
_entity.type
_entity.pdbx_description
1 polymer ?
#
loop_
_entity_poly.entity_id
_entity_poly.type
_entity_poly.pdbx_seq_one_letter_code
_entity_poly.pdbx_strand_id
1 'polypeptide(L)'
;GFEAGDKVLVQNSDSNSGLLTIATGGVATDGLALTFTDTITADTSDDNVILSLFRELWINDTEIDEDNYEVFADHIYYNAGFSEGHSNIRLTYYIKYSIIDIDDLKLAIKIITKAIYQARQEEIFGIKSYKVGDVSIACESNSVPKEALDILEKYRKVFIV
;
A
#
# COMPACT_ATOMS: atom_id res chain seq x y z
N GLY A 1 -8.86 -32.58 -26.92
CA GLY A 1 -7.52 -32.05 -27.21
C GLY A 1 -7.67 -30.58 -27.50
N PHE A 2 -6.58 -29.84 -27.52
CA PHE A 2 -6.63 -28.45 -27.98
C PHE A 2 -6.81 -28.42 -29.50
N GLU A 3 -7.58 -27.46 -29.99
CA GLU A 3 -7.81 -27.21 -31.41
C GLU A 3 -7.42 -25.77 -31.77
N ALA A 4 -7.22 -25.51 -33.06
CA ALA A 4 -6.94 -24.15 -33.52
C ALA A 4 -8.11 -23.22 -33.16
N GLY A 5 -7.79 -22.04 -32.63
CA GLY A 5 -8.79 -21.09 -32.13
C GLY A 5 -9.18 -21.26 -30.66
N ASP A 6 -8.76 -22.34 -29.99
CA ASP A 6 -8.94 -22.46 -28.54
C ASP A 6 -8.15 -21.35 -27.81
N LYS A 7 -8.74 -20.87 -26.70
CA LYS A 7 -8.05 -19.98 -25.76
C LYS A 7 -7.41 -20.79 -24.65
N VAL A 8 -6.10 -20.62 -24.49
CA VAL A 8 -5.31 -21.30 -23.46
C VAL A 8 -4.83 -20.28 -22.45
N LEU A 9 -5.05 -20.57 -21.17
CA LEU A 9 -4.48 -19.78 -20.09
C LEU A 9 -3.00 -20.12 -19.96
N VAL A 10 -2.15 -19.14 -20.26
CA VAL A 10 -0.73 -19.19 -19.98
C VAL A 10 -0.50 -18.43 -18.67
N GLN A 11 0.07 -19.10 -17.68
CA GLN A 11 0.36 -18.49 -16.38
C GLN A 11 1.86 -18.41 -16.16
N ASN A 12 2.30 -17.28 -15.63
CA ASN A 12 3.65 -17.05 -15.13
C ASN A 12 4.76 -17.32 -16.17
N SER A 13 4.52 -17.00 -17.43
CA SER A 13 5.54 -17.01 -18.48
C SER A 13 6.17 -15.62 -18.51
N ASP A 14 7.44 -15.51 -18.13
CA ASP A 14 8.17 -14.23 -18.05
C ASP A 14 7.41 -13.13 -17.30
N SER A 15 6.87 -13.47 -16.13
CA SER A 15 6.03 -12.60 -15.27
C SER A 15 4.71 -12.14 -15.89
N ASN A 16 4.29 -12.74 -17.01
CA ASN A 16 3.02 -12.44 -17.66
C ASN A 16 2.04 -13.62 -17.53
N SER A 17 0.75 -13.31 -17.38
CA SER A 17 -0.33 -14.30 -17.34
C SER A 17 -1.51 -13.80 -18.17
N GLY A 18 -2.05 -14.65 -19.03
CA GLY A 18 -3.13 -14.26 -19.93
C GLY A 18 -3.71 -15.41 -20.74
N LEU A 19 -4.78 -15.14 -21.47
CA LEU A 19 -5.38 -16.08 -22.41
C LEU A 19 -4.79 -15.83 -23.80
N LEU A 20 -4.15 -16.83 -24.39
CA LEU A 20 -3.61 -16.79 -25.76
C LEU A 20 -4.45 -17.68 -26.68
N THR A 21 -4.57 -17.29 -27.94
CA THR A 21 -5.33 -18.02 -28.95
C THR A 21 -4.40 -18.93 -29.75
N ILE A 22 -4.72 -20.22 -29.84
CA ILE A 22 -3.93 -21.17 -30.62
C ILE A 22 -4.04 -20.83 -32.10
N ALA A 23 -2.89 -20.72 -32.76
CA ALA A 23 -2.80 -20.40 -34.18
C ALA A 23 -3.47 -21.45 -35.07
N THR A 24 -3.83 -21.06 -36.30
CA THR A 24 -4.22 -22.03 -37.32
C THR A 24 -3.03 -22.93 -37.64
N GLY A 25 -3.19 -24.25 -37.46
CA GLY A 25 -2.06 -25.19 -37.52
C GLY A 25 -1.11 -25.13 -36.32
N GLY A 26 -1.52 -24.44 -35.24
CA GLY A 26 -0.71 -24.21 -34.05
C GLY A 26 -0.65 -25.40 -33.09
N VAL A 27 -1.37 -26.49 -33.34
CA VAL A 27 -1.26 -27.73 -32.56
C VAL A 27 -0.27 -28.63 -33.28
N ALA A 28 0.87 -28.92 -32.65
CA ALA A 28 1.87 -29.81 -33.22
C ALA A 28 1.31 -31.23 -33.41
N THR A 29 1.73 -31.92 -34.47
CA THR A 29 1.23 -33.25 -34.83
C THR A 29 1.56 -34.33 -33.79
N ASP A 30 2.56 -34.08 -32.94
CA ASP A 30 2.93 -34.93 -31.80
C ASP A 30 2.14 -34.60 -30.52
N GLY A 31 1.35 -33.52 -30.52
CA GLY A 31 0.58 -33.04 -29.37
C GLY A 31 1.44 -32.43 -28.25
N LEU A 32 2.72 -32.16 -28.49
CA LEU A 32 3.66 -31.70 -27.45
C LEU A 32 3.88 -30.19 -27.44
N ALA A 33 3.51 -29.49 -28.51
CA ALA A 33 3.71 -28.06 -28.64
C ALA A 33 2.46 -27.34 -29.15
N LEU A 34 2.26 -26.12 -28.63
CA LEU A 34 1.25 -25.17 -29.08
C LEU A 34 1.93 -23.90 -29.56
N THR A 35 1.48 -23.37 -30.70
CA THR A 35 1.89 -22.09 -31.26
C THR A 35 0.70 -21.12 -31.22
N PHE A 36 0.94 -19.89 -30.79
CA PHE A 36 -0.09 -18.87 -30.60
C PHE A 36 0.04 -17.75 -31.64
N THR A 37 -1.08 -17.11 -32.01
CA THR A 37 -1.08 -15.94 -32.91
C THR A 37 -0.76 -14.63 -32.21
N ASP A 38 -0.98 -14.60 -30.89
CA ASP A 38 -0.85 -13.41 -30.07
C ASP A 38 0.63 -13.06 -29.85
N THR A 39 1.00 -11.78 -30.08
CA THR A 39 2.31 -11.27 -29.71
C THR A 39 2.25 -10.74 -28.29
N ILE A 40 2.98 -11.37 -27.36
CA ILE A 40 3.15 -10.84 -26.01
C ILE A 40 4.17 -9.71 -26.09
N THR A 41 3.70 -8.49 -26.10
CA THR A 41 4.57 -7.34 -25.83
C THR A 41 4.90 -7.35 -24.34
N ALA A 42 6.17 -7.19 -24.00
CA ALA A 42 6.54 -6.87 -22.62
C ALA A 42 5.73 -5.65 -22.19
N ASP A 43 5.07 -5.73 -21.05
CA ASP A 43 4.45 -4.57 -20.45
C ASP A 43 5.56 -3.65 -19.96
N THR A 44 6.02 -2.77 -20.85
CA THR A 44 6.92 -1.66 -20.53
C THR A 44 6.14 -0.38 -20.25
N SER A 45 4.80 -0.46 -20.22
CA SER A 45 3.90 0.67 -20.02
C SER A 45 3.66 0.91 -18.53
N ASP A 46 3.68 -0.15 -17.73
CA ASP A 46 3.47 -0.06 -16.27
C ASP A 46 4.75 0.22 -15.45
N ASP A 47 5.90 0.47 -16.10
CA ASP A 47 7.06 1.06 -15.40
C ASP A 47 6.80 2.52 -14.99
N ASN A 48 5.73 3.13 -15.51
CA ASN A 48 5.19 4.40 -15.07
C ASN A 48 3.93 4.25 -14.20
N VAL A 49 3.81 3.17 -13.42
CA VAL A 49 3.13 3.34 -12.12
C VAL A 49 4.04 4.26 -11.30
N ILE A 50 3.94 5.57 -11.56
CA ILE A 50 4.17 6.56 -10.53
C ILE A 50 3.20 6.10 -9.46
N LEU A 51 3.71 5.40 -8.44
CA LEU A 51 3.06 5.26 -7.16
C LEU A 51 3.03 6.68 -6.58
N SER A 52 2.29 7.57 -7.23
CA SER A 52 1.86 8.82 -6.65
C SER A 52 1.13 8.34 -5.41
N LEU A 53 1.69 8.69 -4.27
CA LEU A 53 1.09 8.36 -2.99
C LEU A 53 -0.29 9.00 -2.88
N PHE A 54 -0.62 9.92 -3.79
CA PHE A 54 -1.92 10.53 -3.94
C PHE A 54 -2.67 9.96 -5.14
N ARG A 55 -3.95 9.62 -4.94
CA ARG A 55 -4.78 8.91 -5.93
C ARG A 55 -5.84 9.79 -6.57
N GLU A 56 -6.53 10.62 -5.78
CA GLU A 56 -7.61 11.47 -6.29
C GLU A 56 -7.90 12.62 -5.31
N LEU A 57 -8.20 13.79 -5.88
CA LEU A 57 -8.74 14.94 -5.17
C LEU A 57 -10.18 15.17 -5.62
N TRP A 58 -11.10 15.18 -4.67
CA TRP A 58 -12.49 15.52 -4.91
C TRP A 58 -12.85 16.78 -4.13
N ILE A 59 -13.46 17.73 -4.83
CA ILE A 59 -14.01 18.93 -4.22
C ILE A 59 -15.51 18.89 -4.48
N ASN A 60 -16.28 18.72 -3.41
CA ASN A 60 -17.70 18.36 -3.45
C ASN A 60 -17.89 16.99 -4.13
N ASP A 61 -18.62 16.95 -5.24
CA ASP A 61 -18.94 15.72 -5.99
C ASP A 61 -18.19 15.64 -7.32
N THR A 62 -17.16 16.48 -7.50
CA THR A 62 -16.36 16.53 -8.72
C THR A 62 -14.93 16.12 -8.42
N GLU A 63 -14.45 15.12 -9.16
CA GLU A 63 -13.04 14.76 -9.23
C GLU A 63 -12.28 15.86 -9.97
N ILE A 64 -11.21 16.35 -9.35
CA ILE A 64 -10.33 17.36 -9.94
C ILE A 64 -9.29 16.65 -10.79
N ASP A 65 -9.08 17.15 -12.00
CA ASP A 65 -8.02 16.67 -12.90
C ASP A 65 -6.64 16.84 -12.25
N GLU A 66 -5.79 15.82 -12.37
CA GLU A 66 -4.42 15.79 -11.82
C GLU A 66 -3.57 16.96 -12.32
N ASP A 67 -3.82 17.47 -13.52
CA ASP A 67 -3.09 18.63 -14.09
C ASP A 67 -3.41 19.95 -13.38
N ASN A 68 -4.46 19.99 -12.54
CA ASN A 68 -4.90 21.21 -11.87
C ASN A 68 -4.37 21.35 -10.43
N TYR A 69 -3.71 20.34 -9.88
CA TYR A 69 -3.14 20.38 -8.53
C TYR A 69 -1.74 19.77 -8.45
N GLU A 70 -0.98 20.24 -7.47
CA GLU A 70 0.35 19.71 -7.16
C GLU A 70 0.35 19.12 -5.75
N VAL A 71 0.94 17.93 -5.60
CA VAL A 71 1.04 17.22 -4.32
C VAL A 71 2.46 17.34 -3.79
N PHE A 72 2.60 17.96 -2.63
CA PHE A 72 3.85 18.03 -1.88
C PHE A 72 3.83 17.03 -0.71
N ALA A 73 4.99 16.85 -0.07
CA ALA A 73 5.13 15.90 1.02
C ALA A 73 4.30 16.27 2.26
N ASP A 74 4.02 17.56 2.46
CA ASP A 74 3.36 18.11 3.64
C ASP A 74 2.02 18.81 3.35
N HIS A 75 1.74 19.14 2.08
CA HIS A 75 0.51 19.83 1.67
C HIS A 75 0.15 19.53 0.21
N ILE A 76 -1.06 19.93 -0.20
CA ILE A 76 -1.52 19.89 -1.59
C ILE A 76 -1.83 21.32 -2.01
N TYR A 77 -1.35 21.69 -3.18
CA TYR A 77 -1.61 22.99 -3.79
C TYR A 77 -2.59 22.82 -4.94
N TYR A 78 -3.70 23.56 -4.88
CA TYR A 78 -4.70 23.59 -5.94
C TYR A 78 -4.86 25.03 -6.41
N ASN A 79 -4.53 25.33 -7.67
CA ASN A 79 -4.41 26.70 -8.18
C ASN A 79 -5.74 27.47 -8.12
N ALA A 80 -6.87 26.81 -8.35
CA ALA A 80 -8.19 27.45 -8.23
C ALA A 80 -8.61 27.72 -6.78
N GLY A 81 -7.81 27.27 -5.80
CA GLY A 81 -8.05 27.41 -4.38
C GLY A 81 -9.06 26.40 -3.84
N PHE A 82 -8.91 26.07 -2.56
CA PHE A 82 -9.94 25.30 -1.85
C PHE A 82 -11.06 26.25 -1.44
N SER A 83 -12.31 25.88 -1.73
CA SER A 83 -13.47 26.68 -1.35
C SER A 83 -13.50 26.90 0.17
N GLU A 84 -13.61 28.15 0.61
CA GLU A 84 -13.78 28.49 2.02
C GLU A 84 -15.16 27.98 2.52
N GLY A 85 -15.17 27.10 3.52
CA GLY A 85 -16.40 26.60 4.16
C GLY A 85 -16.52 25.07 4.23
N HIS A 86 -17.73 24.58 4.51
CA HIS A 86 -18.06 23.15 4.68
C HIS A 86 -18.25 22.39 3.35
N SER A 87 -17.46 22.70 2.33
CA SER A 87 -17.39 21.86 1.12
C SER A 87 -16.67 20.56 1.47
N ASN A 88 -17.19 19.43 1.01
CA ASN A 88 -16.56 18.14 1.25
C ASN A 88 -15.31 18.01 0.37
N ILE A 89 -14.13 18.19 0.95
CA ILE A 89 -12.87 17.84 0.30
C ILE A 89 -12.59 16.38 0.66
N ARG A 90 -12.57 15.50 -0.35
CA ARG A 90 -12.17 14.10 -0.19
C ARG A 90 -10.81 13.90 -0.86
N LEU A 91 -9.90 13.31 -0.10
CA LEU A 91 -8.56 12.98 -0.55
C LEU A 91 -8.34 11.49 -0.39
N THR A 92 -7.95 10.81 -1.46
CA THR A 92 -7.55 9.40 -1.39
C THR A 92 -6.06 9.32 -1.63
N TYR A 93 -5.33 8.73 -0.67
CA TYR A 93 -3.88 8.63 -0.73
C TYR A 93 -3.38 7.38 0.02
N TYR A 94 -2.28 6.82 -0.44
CA TYR A 94 -1.55 5.74 0.18
C TYR A 94 -0.47 6.32 1.09
N ILE A 95 -0.63 6.15 2.40
CA ILE A 95 0.42 6.47 3.35
C ILE A 95 1.37 5.29 3.41
N LYS A 96 2.61 5.52 3.01
CA LYS A 96 3.72 4.61 3.30
C LYS A 96 4.92 5.42 3.72
N TYR A 97 5.74 4.84 4.60
CA TYR A 97 7.14 5.21 4.61
C TYR A 97 7.70 4.76 3.26
N SER A 98 8.39 5.65 2.53
CA SER A 98 9.26 5.19 1.44
C SER A 98 10.32 4.24 2.02
N ILE A 99 11.26 3.72 1.21
CA ILE A 99 12.34 2.85 1.67
C ILE A 99 13.33 3.67 2.53
N ILE A 100 12.83 4.26 3.60
CA ILE A 100 13.54 4.93 4.66
C ILE A 100 13.99 3.79 5.57
N ASP A 101 15.24 3.88 5.97
CA ASP A 101 15.86 3.01 6.95
C ASP A 101 15.22 3.26 8.33
N ILE A 102 13.97 2.84 8.51
CA ILE A 102 13.17 2.92 9.74
C ILE A 102 13.61 1.86 10.76
N ASP A 103 14.89 1.51 10.74
CA ASP A 103 15.46 0.41 11.52
C ASP A 103 15.35 0.66 13.02
N ASP A 104 15.41 1.93 13.44
CA ASP A 104 15.13 2.33 14.83
C ASP A 104 13.64 2.16 15.20
N LEU A 105 12.70 2.50 14.31
CA LEU A 105 11.27 2.26 14.53
C LEU A 105 10.95 0.76 14.59
N LYS A 106 11.58 -0.06 13.72
CA LYS A 106 11.51 -1.52 13.79
C LYS A 106 12.07 -2.02 15.13
N LEU A 107 13.17 -1.45 15.61
CA LEU A 107 13.76 -1.78 16.91
C LEU A 107 12.80 -1.43 18.06
N ALA A 108 12.18 -0.25 18.04
CA ALA A 108 11.20 0.16 19.04
C ALA A 108 10.02 -0.83 19.10
N ILE A 109 9.49 -1.24 17.94
CA ILE A 109 8.41 -2.24 17.86
C ILE A 109 8.87 -3.59 18.45
N LYS A 110 10.10 -4.04 18.15
CA LYS A 110 10.65 -5.28 18.71
C LYS A 110 10.78 -5.22 20.24
N ILE A 111 11.25 -4.10 20.78
CA ILE A 111 11.38 -3.87 22.22
C ILE A 111 10.01 -3.96 22.90
N ILE A 112 8.99 -3.29 22.34
CA ILE A 112 7.62 -3.32 22.86
C ILE A 112 7.04 -4.73 22.80
N THR A 113 7.19 -5.41 21.66
CA THR A 113 6.67 -6.77 21.46
C THR A 113 7.29 -7.75 22.45
N LYS A 114 8.61 -7.65 22.67
CA LYS A 114 9.32 -8.46 23.66
C LYS A 114 8.81 -8.20 25.08
N ALA A 115 8.63 -6.93 25.46
CA ALA A 115 8.13 -6.57 26.78
C ALA A 115 6.73 -7.12 27.04
N ILE A 116 5.82 -7.00 26.06
CA ILE A 116 4.46 -7.58 26.15
C ILE A 116 4.51 -9.11 26.26
N TYR A 117 5.38 -9.76 25.49
CA TYR A 117 5.54 -11.22 25.55
C TYR A 117 6.03 -11.68 26.93
N GLN A 118 7.02 -10.99 27.51
CA GLN A 118 7.56 -11.30 28.83
C GLN A 118 6.53 -11.06 29.94
N ALA A 119 5.83 -9.92 29.93
CA ALA A 119 4.77 -9.63 30.90
C ALA A 119 3.67 -10.71 30.91
N ARG A 120 3.33 -11.26 29.72
CA ARG A 120 2.39 -12.38 29.60
C ARG A 120 2.93 -13.70 30.16
N GLN A 121 4.22 -13.98 30.00
CA GLN A 121 4.85 -15.17 30.60
C GLN A 121 4.95 -15.07 32.14
N GLU A 122 5.00 -13.85 32.67
CA GLU A 122 5.18 -13.56 34.09
C GLU A 122 3.86 -13.31 34.85
N GLU A 123 2.69 -13.42 34.19
CA GLU A 123 1.34 -13.19 34.77
C GLU A 123 1.16 -11.85 35.53
N ILE A 124 1.89 -10.81 35.12
CA ILE A 124 1.73 -9.47 35.70
C ILE A 124 0.49 -8.85 35.02
N PHE A 125 -0.55 -8.54 35.80
CA PHE A 125 -1.82 -7.97 35.30
C PHE A 125 -2.18 -6.66 36.01
N GLY A 126 -2.20 -5.55 35.28
CA GLY A 126 -2.66 -4.23 35.73
C GLY A 126 -3.15 -3.35 34.57
N ILE A 127 -4.46 -3.37 34.31
CA ILE A 127 -5.08 -2.84 33.07
C ILE A 127 -5.27 -1.31 33.12
N LYS A 128 -4.80 -0.60 32.06
CA LYS A 128 -5.41 0.66 31.59
C LYS A 128 -5.63 0.61 30.08
N SER A 129 -6.74 1.19 29.61
CA SER A 129 -7.16 1.17 28.21
C SER A 129 -7.07 2.54 27.55
N TYR A 130 -6.69 2.59 26.28
CA TYR A 130 -6.90 3.76 25.43
C TYR A 130 -7.57 3.35 24.10
N LYS A 131 -8.33 4.29 23.52
CA LYS A 131 -9.17 4.06 22.34
C LYS A 131 -8.70 4.96 21.20
N VAL A 132 -8.45 4.39 20.03
CA VAL A 132 -8.17 5.11 18.78
C VAL A 132 -9.21 4.66 17.75
N GLY A 133 -10.19 5.52 17.45
CA GLY A 133 -11.33 5.16 16.62
C GLY A 133 -12.14 4.02 17.25
N ASP A 134 -12.38 2.95 16.48
CA ASP A 134 -13.06 1.73 16.97
C ASP A 134 -12.12 0.73 17.65
N VAL A 135 -10.81 0.97 17.61
CA VAL A 135 -9.81 0.07 18.19
C VAL A 135 -9.51 0.49 19.63
N SER A 136 -9.80 -0.40 20.59
CA SER A 136 -9.42 -0.23 21.99
C SER A 136 -8.22 -1.12 22.30
N ILE A 137 -7.15 -0.52 22.81
CA ILE A 137 -5.94 -1.23 23.22
C ILE A 137 -5.75 -1.03 24.72
N ALA A 138 -5.65 -2.12 25.45
CA ALA A 138 -5.32 -2.13 26.88
C ALA A 138 -3.83 -2.40 27.07
N CYS A 139 -3.11 -1.45 27.67
CA CYS A 139 -1.70 -1.59 28.02
C CYS A 139 -1.45 -1.08 29.45
N GLU A 140 -0.59 -1.78 30.20
CA GLU A 140 -0.29 -1.47 31.60
C GLU A 140 0.43 -0.11 31.78
N SER A 141 0.35 0.51 32.96
CA SER A 141 1.17 1.70 33.26
C SER A 141 2.64 1.27 33.36
N ASN A 142 3.55 1.88 32.58
CA ASN A 142 4.94 1.44 32.26
C ASN A 142 5.08 0.32 31.21
N SER A 143 4.04 0.01 30.45
CA SER A 143 4.05 -1.06 29.41
C SER A 143 4.98 -0.82 28.22
N VAL A 144 5.40 0.42 27.97
CA VAL A 144 6.32 0.75 26.88
C VAL A 144 7.70 1.00 27.50
N PRO A 145 8.71 0.15 27.22
CA PRO A 145 10.06 0.36 27.72
C PRO A 145 10.60 1.74 27.33
N LYS A 146 11.33 2.39 28.26
CA LYS A 146 11.88 3.74 28.05
C LYS A 146 12.69 3.87 26.76
N GLU A 147 13.47 2.84 26.44
CA GLU A 147 14.27 2.77 25.21
C GLU A 147 13.40 2.86 23.94
N ALA A 148 12.21 2.25 23.94
CA ALA A 148 11.28 2.37 22.83
C ALA A 148 10.61 3.74 22.81
N LEU A 149 10.27 4.31 23.97
CA LEU A 149 9.71 5.66 24.06
C LEU A 149 10.68 6.73 23.52
N ASP A 150 11.96 6.65 23.87
CA ASP A 150 12.99 7.59 23.42
C ASP A 150 13.16 7.57 21.89
N ILE A 151 12.91 6.42 21.24
CA ILE A 151 12.87 6.32 19.78
C ILE A 151 11.57 6.92 19.24
N LEU A 152 10.42 6.53 19.78
CA LEU A 152 9.11 6.98 19.31
C LEU A 152 8.91 8.50 19.42
N GLU A 153 9.48 9.14 20.45
CA GLU A 153 9.37 10.58 20.64
C GLU A 153 10.01 11.38 19.50
N LYS A 154 11.04 10.83 18.82
CA LYS A 154 11.64 11.45 17.63
C LYS A 154 10.70 11.51 16.43
N TYR A 155 9.73 10.59 16.37
CA TYR A 155 8.73 10.49 15.31
C TYR A 155 7.42 11.19 15.65
N ARG A 156 7.30 11.73 16.86
CA ARG A 156 6.11 12.43 17.31
C ARG A 156 6.02 13.79 16.62
N LYS A 157 4.89 14.05 15.95
CA LYS A 157 4.59 15.39 15.42
C LYS A 157 4.28 16.34 16.57
N VAL A 158 5.13 17.35 16.77
CA VAL A 158 4.93 18.42 17.75
C VAL A 158 4.24 19.59 17.05
N PHE A 159 3.04 19.92 17.49
CA PHE A 159 2.37 21.16 17.08
C PHE A 159 2.79 22.26 18.05
N ILE A 160 3.46 23.28 17.55
CA ILE A 160 3.68 24.52 18.30
C ILE A 160 2.44 25.37 18.07
N VAL A 161 1.69 25.62 19.15
CA VAL A 161 0.52 26.50 19.16
C VAL A 161 0.97 27.92 19.50
#